data_AF-A0A7X9XIG8-F1
#
_entry.id   AF-A0A7X9XIG8-F1
#
_cell.length_a   1.000
_cell.length_b   1.000
_cell.length_c   1.000
_cell.angle_alpha   90.00
_cell.angle_beta   90.00
_cell.angle_gamma   90.00
#
_symmetry.space_group_name_H-M   'P 1'
#
loop_
_entity.id
_entity.type
_entity.pdbx_description
1 polymer ?
#
loop_
_entity_poly.entity_id
_entity_poly.type
_entity_poly.pdbx_seq_one_letter_code
_entity_poly.pdbx_strand_id
1 'polypeptide(L)'
;MTNNRNLFCRFFRMLVMLHKIPYAHFTEWNNKRKRKAFAAGIYFLSIIPEFVLLAGTFLAARGQDGYVHLVNVPQKIVFYGLAGLAVLLSAIPLGFFDDKKICKEVRQELRERPRYWRRALAVYWTVIVAIVVVVNVAFPTVSENTVPAEKEQVEVPQSYRDYLSLHFKIGARQEAPNEALQRQIDQDERTTRYGQPVYAMQVRATKGDMGGEFRVGLLNHATFDEINEGTRKFAECTWVSGRDSTGAASNYLTCWYELCGNRLVPIDSCAWEPDQEF
;
A
#
# COMPACT_ATOMS: atom_id res chain seq x y z
N MET A 1 -32.68 30.15 15.65
CA MET A 1 -32.14 28.81 15.31
C MET A 1 -33.14 28.08 14.41
N THR A 2 -33.04 28.16 13.08
CA THR A 2 -33.87 27.35 12.13
C THR A 2 -33.52 27.68 10.67
N ASN A 3 -32.37 27.23 10.15
CA ASN A 3 -32.17 27.17 8.69
C ASN A 3 -31.21 26.05 8.24
N ASN A 4 -30.23 25.68 9.08
CA ASN A 4 -29.25 24.64 8.73
C ASN A 4 -29.86 23.24 8.51
N ARG A 5 -30.92 22.86 9.24
CA ARG A 5 -31.64 21.58 9.00
C ARG A 5 -32.26 21.50 7.61
N ASN A 6 -32.70 22.62 7.03
CA ASN A 6 -33.29 22.63 5.69
C ASN A 6 -32.23 22.52 4.59
N LEU A 7 -31.05 23.10 4.79
CA LEU A 7 -29.99 23.05 3.79
C LEU A 7 -29.43 21.63 3.64
N PHE A 8 -29.13 20.96 4.76
CA PHE A 8 -28.60 19.60 4.74
C PHE A 8 -29.60 18.59 4.14
N CYS A 9 -30.88 18.67 4.51
CA CYS A 9 -31.90 17.81 3.93
C CYS A 9 -32.11 18.08 2.42
N ARG A 10 -32.03 19.34 1.99
CA ARG A 10 -32.10 19.68 0.56
C ARG A 10 -30.89 19.14 -0.20
N PHE A 11 -29.70 19.29 0.36
CA PHE A 11 -28.46 18.76 -0.21
C PHE A 11 -28.48 17.23 -0.33
N PHE A 12 -28.88 16.53 0.74
CA PHE A 12 -29.01 15.08 0.73
C PHE A 12 -30.06 14.63 -0.29
N ARG A 13 -31.21 15.31 -0.38
CA ARG A 13 -32.22 15.03 -1.42
C ARG A 13 -31.65 15.21 -2.82
N MET A 14 -30.83 16.25 -3.05
CA MET A 14 -30.16 16.43 -4.34
C MET A 14 -29.19 15.30 -4.64
N LEU A 15 -28.33 14.92 -3.69
CA LEU A 15 -27.39 13.80 -3.86
C LEU A 15 -28.12 12.50 -4.18
N VAL A 16 -29.17 12.16 -3.42
CA VAL A 16 -29.98 10.96 -3.68
C VAL A 16 -30.60 11.01 -5.08
N MET A 17 -31.14 12.16 -5.49
CA MET A 17 -31.69 12.31 -6.84
C MET A 17 -30.64 12.18 -7.95
N LEU A 18 -29.42 12.69 -7.73
CA LEU A 18 -28.30 12.54 -8.66
C LEU A 18 -27.92 11.07 -8.89
N HIS A 19 -28.12 10.20 -7.90
CA HIS A 19 -27.92 8.75 -8.03
C HIS A 19 -29.15 8.04 -8.62
N LYS A 20 -30.37 8.49 -8.28
CA LYS A 20 -31.61 7.94 -8.83
C LYS A 20 -31.75 8.16 -10.34
N ILE A 21 -31.28 9.29 -10.87
CA ILE A 21 -31.35 9.63 -12.30
C ILE A 21 -30.61 8.61 -13.19
N PRO A 22 -29.30 8.36 -13.02
CA PRO A 22 -28.57 7.37 -13.80
C PRO A 22 -29.12 5.97 -13.54
N TYR A 23 -29.45 5.63 -12.28
CA TYR A 23 -30.08 4.36 -11.93
C TYR A 23 -31.35 4.09 -12.75
N ALA A 24 -32.32 5.01 -12.73
CA ALA A 24 -33.56 4.90 -13.48
C ALA A 24 -33.34 4.85 -15.00
N HIS A 25 -32.37 5.63 -15.50
CA HIS A 25 -32.00 5.61 -16.91
C HIS A 25 -31.49 4.23 -17.35
N PHE A 26 -30.59 3.62 -16.57
CA PHE A 26 -30.04 2.30 -16.85
C PHE A 26 -31.07 1.18 -16.67
N THR A 27 -31.93 1.26 -15.65
CA THR A 27 -33.04 0.32 -15.45
C THR A 27 -34.01 0.36 -16.63
N GLU A 28 -34.40 1.55 -17.11
CA GLU A 28 -35.29 1.70 -18.26
C GLU A 28 -34.62 1.21 -19.56
N TRP A 29 -33.32 1.51 -19.76
CA TRP A 29 -32.54 1.03 -20.89
C TRP A 29 -32.43 -0.50 -20.91
N ASN A 30 -32.17 -1.12 -19.76
CA ASN A 30 -32.07 -2.57 -19.61
C ASN A 30 -33.42 -3.26 -19.92
N ASN A 31 -34.50 -2.72 -19.36
CA ASN A 31 -35.86 -3.20 -19.60
C ASN A 31 -36.26 -3.11 -21.09
N LYS A 32 -35.90 -2.02 -21.77
CA LYS A 32 -36.15 -1.86 -23.23
C LYS A 32 -35.39 -2.88 -24.07
N ARG A 33 -34.17 -3.24 -23.69
CA ARG A 33 -33.34 -4.21 -24.44
C ARG A 33 -33.67 -5.68 -24.14
N LYS A 34 -34.66 -5.96 -23.27
CA LYS A 34 -34.98 -7.31 -22.76
C LYS A 34 -33.76 -8.08 -22.23
N ARG A 35 -32.67 -7.37 -21.92
CA ARG A 35 -31.47 -7.97 -21.34
C ARG A 35 -31.74 -8.15 -19.86
N LYS A 36 -31.53 -9.35 -19.32
CA LYS A 36 -31.45 -9.56 -17.88
C LYS A 36 -30.07 -9.13 -17.40
N ALA A 37 -29.70 -7.84 -17.54
CA ALA A 37 -28.55 -7.38 -16.78
C ALA A 37 -28.88 -7.58 -15.29
N PHE A 38 -27.95 -8.21 -14.56
CA PHE A 38 -28.10 -8.39 -13.12
C PHE A 38 -28.29 -7.02 -12.46
N ALA A 39 -29.14 -6.95 -11.43
CA ALA A 39 -29.34 -5.73 -10.63
C ALA A 39 -27.99 -5.12 -10.15
N ALA A 40 -26.99 -5.97 -9.91
CA ALA A 40 -25.62 -5.59 -9.62
C ALA A 40 -24.95 -4.74 -10.72
N GLY A 41 -25.22 -5.01 -11.99
CA GLY A 41 -24.68 -4.25 -13.12
C GLY A 41 -25.28 -2.85 -13.25
N ILE A 42 -26.59 -2.71 -12.99
CA ILE A 42 -27.26 -1.40 -12.96
C ILE A 42 -26.73 -0.57 -11.78
N TYR A 43 -26.60 -1.21 -10.62
CA TYR A 43 -25.97 -0.61 -9.44
C TYR A 43 -24.56 -0.10 -9.76
N PHE A 44 -23.71 -0.93 -10.36
CA PHE A 44 -22.35 -0.55 -10.75
C PHE A 44 -22.32 0.67 -11.68
N LEU A 45 -23.23 0.72 -12.66
CA LEU A 45 -23.33 1.88 -13.56
C LEU A 45 -23.81 3.15 -12.85
N SER A 46 -24.61 3.03 -11.79
CA SER A 46 -25.07 4.17 -11.01
C SER A 46 -24.02 4.75 -10.06
N ILE A 47 -22.96 3.97 -9.74
CA ILE A 47 -21.85 4.40 -8.86
C ILE A 47 -20.54 4.71 -9.61
N ILE A 48 -20.58 4.87 -10.94
CA ILE A 48 -19.38 5.22 -11.73
C ILE A 48 -18.69 6.50 -11.19
N PRO A 49 -19.40 7.60 -10.86
CA PRO A 49 -18.73 8.80 -10.35
C PRO A 49 -17.92 8.55 -9.08
N GLU A 50 -18.45 7.73 -8.17
CA GLU A 50 -17.82 7.37 -6.89
C GLU A 50 -16.64 6.42 -7.13
N PHE A 51 -16.76 5.51 -8.09
CA PHE A 51 -15.66 4.67 -8.53
C PHE A 51 -14.53 5.49 -9.15
N VAL A 52 -14.84 6.53 -9.93
CA VAL A 52 -13.85 7.46 -10.50
C VAL A 52 -13.16 8.24 -9.37
N LEU A 53 -13.91 8.71 -8.38
CA LEU A 53 -13.33 9.37 -7.21
C LEU A 53 -12.38 8.43 -6.45
N LEU A 54 -12.82 7.21 -6.18
CA LEU A 54 -12.04 6.20 -5.45
C LEU A 54 -10.81 5.76 -6.26
N ALA A 55 -10.95 5.44 -7.54
CA ALA A 55 -9.82 5.10 -8.40
C ALA A 55 -8.82 6.27 -8.50
N GLY A 56 -9.32 7.51 -8.62
CA GLY A 56 -8.50 8.71 -8.68
C GLY A 56 -7.72 8.98 -7.40
N THR A 57 -8.29 8.68 -6.22
CA THR A 57 -7.57 8.80 -4.94
C THR A 57 -6.55 7.69 -4.75
N PHE A 58 -6.85 6.46 -5.18
CA PHE A 58 -5.89 5.35 -5.17
C PHE A 58 -4.71 5.61 -6.12
N LEU A 59 -4.97 6.13 -7.32
CA LEU A 59 -3.92 6.50 -8.27
C LEU A 59 -3.00 7.58 -7.70
N ALA A 60 -3.56 8.61 -7.05
CA ALA A 60 -2.79 9.68 -6.43
C ALA A 60 -1.87 9.18 -5.30
N ALA A 61 -2.26 8.10 -4.62
CA ALA A 61 -1.50 7.54 -3.50
C ALA A 61 -0.58 6.39 -3.91
N ARG A 62 -0.61 5.94 -5.17
CA ARG A 62 0.19 4.84 -5.69
C ARG A 62 1.60 5.33 -6.03
N GLY A 63 2.62 4.73 -5.41
CA GLY A 63 4.03 4.96 -5.77
C GLY A 63 4.43 4.27 -7.07
N GLN A 64 5.66 4.52 -7.52
CA GLN A 64 6.22 3.93 -8.75
C GLN A 64 6.30 2.39 -8.72
N ASP A 65 6.34 1.79 -7.53
CA ASP A 65 6.31 0.34 -7.30
C ASP A 65 4.90 -0.26 -7.33
N GLY A 66 3.87 0.57 -7.44
CA GLY A 66 2.49 0.17 -7.51
C GLY A 66 1.78 -0.02 -6.16
N TYR A 67 2.47 0.26 -5.04
CA TYR A 67 1.89 0.20 -3.70
C TYR A 67 1.44 1.58 -3.22
N VAL A 68 0.49 1.61 -2.28
CA VAL A 68 -0.06 2.86 -1.74
C VAL A 68 0.88 3.37 -0.64
N HIS A 69 1.62 4.45 -0.93
CA HIS A 69 2.57 5.06 0.00
C HIS A 69 1.96 6.31 0.62
N LEU A 70 1.41 6.16 1.82
CA LEU A 70 0.85 7.25 2.62
C LEU A 70 1.85 7.61 3.72
N VAL A 71 2.85 8.43 3.39
CA VAL A 71 3.95 8.75 4.32
C VAL A 71 3.49 9.77 5.36
N ASN A 72 2.69 10.78 4.97
CA ASN A 72 2.36 11.91 5.84
C ASN A 72 0.94 11.82 6.45
N VAL A 73 0.78 12.32 7.67
CA VAL A 73 -0.52 12.35 8.40
C VAL A 73 -1.61 13.11 7.62
N PRO A 74 -1.35 14.30 7.01
CA PRO A 74 -2.35 14.97 6.18
C PRO A 74 -2.78 14.18 4.96
N GLN A 75 -1.85 13.47 4.29
CA GLN A 75 -2.17 12.60 3.16
C GLN A 75 -3.08 11.45 3.57
N LYS A 76 -2.83 10.83 4.74
CA LYS A 76 -3.73 9.81 5.32
C LYS A 76 -5.12 10.35 5.57
N ILE A 77 -5.24 11.53 6.18
CA ILE A 77 -6.54 12.16 6.47
C ILE A 77 -7.32 12.42 5.17
N VAL A 78 -6.67 13.00 4.15
CA VAL A 78 -7.32 13.28 2.87
C VAL A 78 -7.69 11.99 2.15
N PHE A 79 -6.79 11.00 2.12
CA PHE A 79 -7.05 9.71 1.48
C PHE A 79 -8.21 8.97 2.13
N TYR A 80 -8.17 8.76 3.45
CA TYR A 80 -9.25 8.06 4.16
C TYR A 80 -10.56 8.86 4.15
N GLY A 81 -10.49 10.19 4.22
CA GLY A 81 -11.67 11.04 4.10
C GLY A 81 -12.37 10.90 2.75
N LEU A 82 -11.62 10.95 1.66
CA LEU A 82 -12.18 10.82 0.30
C LEU A 82 -12.59 9.38 -0.02
N ALA A 83 -11.80 8.39 0.36
CA ALA A 83 -12.15 6.98 0.19
C ALA A 83 -13.41 6.63 1.00
N GLY A 84 -13.48 7.07 2.26
CA GLY A 84 -14.66 6.92 3.11
C GLY A 84 -15.89 7.60 2.52
N LEU A 85 -15.75 8.83 2.01
CA LEU A 85 -16.83 9.55 1.34
C LEU A 85 -17.33 8.80 0.09
N ALA A 86 -16.41 8.32 -0.76
CA ALA A 86 -16.77 7.56 -1.96
C ALA A 86 -17.53 6.26 -1.62
N VAL A 87 -17.11 5.55 -0.57
CA VAL A 87 -17.81 4.35 -0.07
C VAL A 87 -19.21 4.70 0.46
N LEU A 88 -19.33 5.77 1.23
CA LEU A 88 -20.62 6.23 1.75
C LEU A 88 -21.59 6.64 0.64
N LEU A 89 -21.12 7.37 -0.37
CA LEU A 89 -21.93 7.74 -1.53
C LEU A 89 -22.33 6.51 -2.36
N SER A 90 -21.41 5.56 -2.54
CA SER A 90 -21.69 4.29 -3.20
C SER A 90 -22.79 3.49 -2.51
N ALA A 91 -23.00 3.65 -1.20
CA ALA A 91 -24.07 2.95 -0.48
C ALA A 91 -25.47 3.51 -0.77
N ILE A 92 -25.59 4.74 -1.32
CA ILE A 92 -26.89 5.39 -1.56
C ILE A 92 -27.80 4.55 -2.48
N PRO A 93 -27.33 4.00 -3.62
CA PRO A 93 -28.18 3.22 -4.50
C PRO A 93 -28.57 1.85 -3.93
N LEU A 94 -27.95 1.37 -2.84
CA LEU A 94 -28.38 0.13 -2.17
C LEU A 94 -29.79 0.25 -1.58
N GLY A 95 -30.23 1.47 -1.24
CA GLY A 95 -31.58 1.73 -0.74
C GLY A 95 -32.66 1.73 -1.82
N PHE A 96 -32.31 1.51 -3.09
CA PHE A 96 -33.22 1.60 -4.23
C PHE A 96 -33.90 0.25 -4.50
N PHE A 97 -34.84 -0.13 -3.64
CA PHE A 97 -35.52 -1.43 -3.72
C PHE A 97 -36.74 -1.46 -4.67
N ASP A 98 -37.36 -0.30 -4.97
CA ASP A 98 -38.58 -0.22 -5.79
C ASP A 98 -38.31 0.55 -7.10
N ASP A 99 -37.80 -0.18 -8.10
CA ASP A 99 -37.47 0.34 -9.42
C ASP A 99 -38.61 1.13 -10.06
N LYS A 100 -39.85 0.63 -9.95
CA LYS A 100 -41.02 1.25 -10.60
C LYS A 100 -41.35 2.58 -9.96
N LYS A 101 -41.31 2.66 -8.63
CA LYS A 101 -41.53 3.91 -7.90
C LYS A 101 -40.43 4.92 -8.19
N ILE A 102 -39.16 4.50 -8.18
CA ILE A 102 -38.01 5.36 -8.44
C ILE A 102 -38.06 5.91 -9.88
N CYS A 103 -38.33 5.07 -10.87
CA CYS A 103 -38.45 5.51 -12.26
C CYS A 103 -39.57 6.54 -12.45
N LYS A 104 -40.71 6.37 -11.76
CA LYS A 104 -41.81 7.34 -11.79
C LYS A 104 -41.43 8.68 -11.17
N GLU A 105 -40.82 8.64 -9.98
CA GLU A 105 -40.35 9.82 -9.26
C GLU A 105 -39.33 10.62 -10.09
N VAL A 106 -38.32 9.93 -10.63
CA VAL A 106 -37.30 10.53 -11.50
C VAL A 106 -37.93 11.12 -12.76
N ARG A 107 -38.86 10.41 -13.41
CA ARG A 107 -39.52 10.91 -14.62
C ARG A 107 -40.34 12.17 -14.32
N GLN A 108 -41.02 12.22 -13.18
CA GLN A 108 -41.76 13.41 -12.77
C GLN A 108 -40.82 14.60 -12.54
N GLU A 109 -39.78 14.41 -11.74
CA GLU A 109 -38.79 15.47 -11.43
C GLU A 109 -38.02 15.96 -12.67
N LEU A 110 -37.67 15.05 -13.59
CA LEU A 110 -37.03 15.41 -14.85
C LEU A 110 -37.99 16.13 -15.80
N ARG A 111 -39.30 15.85 -15.75
CA ARG A 111 -40.31 16.55 -16.56
C ARG A 111 -40.55 17.96 -16.04
N GLU A 112 -40.57 18.14 -14.72
CA GLU A 112 -40.76 19.43 -14.09
C GLU A 112 -39.52 20.33 -14.25
N ARG A 113 -38.31 19.77 -14.15
CA ARG A 113 -37.06 20.57 -14.13
C ARG A 113 -35.92 19.95 -14.97
N PRO A 114 -36.09 19.77 -16.29
CA PRO A 114 -35.10 19.07 -17.12
C PRO A 114 -33.75 19.78 -17.18
N ARG A 115 -33.76 21.11 -17.34
CA ARG A 115 -32.52 21.91 -17.44
C ARG A 115 -31.74 21.95 -16.13
N TYR A 116 -32.46 21.98 -15.00
CA TYR A 116 -31.85 22.00 -13.68
C TYR A 116 -31.05 20.72 -13.42
N TRP A 117 -31.70 19.57 -13.60
CA TRP A 117 -31.06 18.27 -13.34
C TRP A 117 -29.92 17.97 -14.31
N ARG A 118 -30.03 18.40 -15.58
CA ARG A 118 -28.91 18.30 -16.54
C ARG A 118 -27.69 19.10 -16.10
N ARG A 119 -27.90 20.33 -15.59
CA ARG A 119 -26.81 21.15 -15.04
C ARG A 119 -26.28 20.58 -13.73
N ALA A 120 -27.14 20.11 -12.84
CA ALA A 120 -26.74 19.51 -11.57
C ALA A 120 -25.87 18.26 -11.77
N LEU A 121 -26.22 17.40 -12.73
CA LEU A 121 -25.41 16.22 -13.08
C LEU A 121 -24.04 16.64 -13.64
N ALA A 122 -24.01 17.64 -14.53
CA ALA A 122 -22.75 18.16 -15.07
C ALA A 122 -21.87 18.76 -13.96
N VAL A 123 -22.46 19.57 -13.07
CA VAL A 123 -21.74 20.14 -11.92
C VAL A 123 -21.19 19.04 -11.02
N TYR A 124 -22.00 18.02 -10.72
CA TYR A 124 -21.57 16.89 -9.91
C TYR A 124 -20.33 16.20 -10.49
N TRP A 125 -20.38 15.86 -11.77
CA TRP A 125 -19.24 15.28 -12.48
C TRP A 125 -18.02 16.20 -12.49
N THR A 126 -18.21 17.49 -12.78
CA THR A 126 -17.09 18.45 -12.78
C THR A 126 -16.44 18.59 -11.41
N VAL A 127 -17.22 18.56 -10.33
CA VAL A 127 -16.70 18.61 -8.96
C VAL A 127 -15.89 17.35 -8.65
N ILE A 128 -16.37 16.16 -9.00
CA ILE A 128 -15.63 14.91 -8.81
C ILE A 128 -14.30 14.94 -9.57
N VAL A 129 -14.33 15.30 -10.86
CA VAL A 129 -13.12 15.37 -11.68
C VAL A 129 -12.17 16.44 -11.14
N ALA A 130 -12.67 17.61 -10.74
CA ALA A 130 -11.85 18.66 -10.14
C ALA A 130 -11.20 18.20 -8.83
N ILE A 131 -11.93 17.50 -7.95
CA ILE A 131 -11.36 16.91 -6.72
C ILE A 131 -10.26 15.91 -7.09
N VAL A 132 -10.49 15.00 -8.04
CA VAL A 132 -9.48 14.02 -8.48
C VAL A 132 -8.25 14.73 -9.02
N VAL A 133 -8.39 15.74 -9.87
CA VAL A 133 -7.27 16.52 -10.41
C VAL A 133 -6.52 17.25 -9.29
N VAL A 134 -7.22 17.95 -8.40
CA VAL A 134 -6.61 18.64 -7.27
C VAL A 134 -5.86 17.67 -6.39
N VAL A 135 -6.43 16.51 -6.07
CA VAL A 135 -5.77 15.45 -5.29
C VAL A 135 -4.52 14.97 -6.02
N ASN A 136 -4.58 14.68 -7.32
CA ASN A 136 -3.42 14.17 -8.06
C ASN A 136 -2.30 15.22 -8.22
N VAL A 137 -2.60 16.52 -8.21
CA VAL A 137 -1.60 17.61 -8.23
C VAL A 137 -1.12 17.96 -6.82
N ALA A 138 -2.01 17.93 -5.83
CA ALA A 138 -1.73 18.29 -4.44
C ALA A 138 -1.04 17.17 -3.67
N PHE A 139 -1.31 15.89 -3.95
CA PHE A 139 -0.68 14.77 -3.24
C PHE A 139 0.86 14.76 -3.38
N PRO A 140 1.43 14.98 -4.59
CA PRO A 140 2.87 15.17 -4.76
C PRO A 140 3.39 16.41 -4.03
N THR A 141 2.69 17.55 -4.10
CA THR A 141 3.16 18.82 -3.53
C THR A 141 2.97 18.93 -2.01
N VAL A 142 2.00 18.24 -1.42
CA VAL A 142 1.84 18.10 0.03
C VAL A 142 2.93 17.20 0.61
N SER A 143 3.41 16.22 -0.16
CA SER A 143 4.64 15.48 0.17
C SER A 143 5.83 16.42 0.28
N GLU A 144 5.90 17.42 -0.60
CA GLU A 144 6.99 18.40 -0.69
C GLU A 144 6.89 19.48 0.41
N ASN A 145 5.68 19.95 0.73
CA ASN A 145 5.43 21.10 1.62
C ASN A 145 5.23 20.76 3.10
N THR A 146 5.23 19.48 3.48
CA THR A 146 5.20 19.04 4.90
C THR A 146 6.52 18.43 5.37
N VAL A 147 7.58 18.59 4.58
CA VAL A 147 8.95 18.47 5.08
C VAL A 147 9.18 19.68 5.98
N PRO A 148 9.41 19.50 7.29
CA PRO A 148 9.86 20.61 8.12
C PRO A 148 11.14 21.14 7.49
N ALA A 149 11.23 22.46 7.35
CA ALA A 149 12.43 23.14 6.95
C ALA A 149 13.55 22.91 7.98
N GLU A 150 14.17 21.74 7.92
CA GLU A 150 15.52 21.49 8.40
C GLU A 150 16.24 20.74 7.28
N LYS A 151 17.33 21.35 6.86
CA LYS A 151 18.09 20.97 5.69
C LYS A 151 18.78 19.64 5.95
N GLU A 152 18.39 18.62 5.21
CA GLU A 152 19.35 17.77 4.53
C GLU A 152 18.64 17.10 3.36
N GLN A 153 19.23 17.20 2.17
CA GLN A 153 18.88 16.29 1.10
C GLN A 153 19.13 14.89 1.65
N VAL A 154 18.07 14.17 2.04
CA VAL A 154 18.22 12.77 2.43
C VAL A 154 18.40 12.01 1.12
N GLU A 155 19.63 12.00 0.63
CA GLU A 155 20.17 10.82 -0.04
C GLU A 155 19.66 9.62 0.75
N VAL A 156 18.93 8.71 0.09
CA VAL A 156 18.51 7.45 0.69
C VAL A 156 19.72 6.90 1.46
N PRO A 157 19.65 6.75 2.80
CA PRO A 157 20.80 6.34 3.57
C PRO A 157 21.39 5.11 2.91
N GLN A 158 22.69 5.13 2.59
CA GLN A 158 23.30 4.08 1.78
C GLN A 158 22.98 2.67 2.32
N SER A 159 22.88 2.56 3.65
CA SER A 159 22.38 1.38 4.37
C SER A 159 21.00 0.88 3.93
N TYR A 160 20.04 1.77 3.67
CA TYR A 160 18.69 1.40 3.21
C TYR A 160 18.70 0.93 1.74
N ARG A 161 19.51 1.53 0.88
CA ARG A 161 19.71 1.06 -0.50
C ARG A 161 20.35 -0.33 -0.52
N ASP A 162 21.39 -0.52 0.29
CA ASP A 162 22.08 -1.82 0.41
C ASP A 162 21.13 -2.89 0.98
N TYR A 163 20.29 -2.53 1.96
CA TYR A 163 19.26 -3.42 2.50
C TYR A 163 18.22 -3.84 1.45
N LEU A 164 17.70 -2.91 0.66
CA LEU A 164 16.73 -3.23 -0.39
C LEU A 164 17.33 -4.15 -1.45
N SER A 165 18.59 -3.92 -1.85
CA SER A 165 19.30 -4.81 -2.77
C SER A 165 19.45 -6.22 -2.21
N LEU A 166 19.72 -6.37 -0.91
CA LEU A 166 19.78 -7.66 -0.24
C LEU A 166 18.40 -8.32 -0.15
N HIS A 167 17.37 -7.59 0.27
CA HIS A 167 16.01 -8.09 0.44
C HIS A 167 15.50 -8.81 -0.82
N PHE A 168 15.68 -8.21 -2.00
CA PHE A 168 15.24 -8.80 -3.26
C PHE A 168 16.06 -10.01 -3.71
N LYS A 169 17.34 -10.11 -3.34
CA LYS A 169 18.23 -11.19 -3.78
C LYS A 169 18.14 -12.43 -2.92
N ILE A 170 18.21 -12.26 -1.59
CA ILE A 170 18.24 -13.38 -0.64
C ILE A 170 16.89 -13.65 0.02
N GLY A 171 15.82 -12.96 -0.41
CA GLY A 171 14.47 -13.13 0.17
C GLY A 171 14.39 -12.75 1.64
N ALA A 172 15.25 -11.82 2.06
CA ALA A 172 15.60 -11.56 3.44
C ALA A 172 14.48 -10.85 4.23
N ARG A 173 13.89 -11.50 5.23
CA ARG A 173 13.03 -10.80 6.23
C ARG A 173 13.89 -10.09 7.27
N GLN A 174 13.71 -8.78 7.46
CA GLN A 174 14.39 -8.04 8.53
C GLN A 174 13.64 -8.29 9.84
N GLU A 175 14.29 -8.95 10.80
CA GLU A 175 13.82 -9.04 12.19
C GLU A 175 14.72 -8.18 13.05
N ALA A 176 14.13 -7.45 14.01
CA ALA A 176 14.94 -6.74 15.01
C ALA A 176 15.77 -7.79 15.78
N PRO A 177 17.11 -7.68 15.79
CA PRO A 177 17.95 -8.64 16.49
C PRO A 177 17.61 -8.61 17.99
N ASN A 178 17.48 -9.79 18.59
CA ASN A 178 17.33 -9.91 20.05
C ASN A 178 18.55 -9.26 20.74
N GLU A 179 18.40 -8.72 21.95
CA GLU A 179 19.47 -8.04 22.69
C GLU A 179 20.78 -8.84 22.78
N ALA A 180 20.67 -10.18 22.89
CA ALA A 180 21.83 -11.08 22.89
C ALA A 180 22.57 -11.12 21.54
N LEU A 181 21.82 -11.06 20.42
CA LEU A 181 22.36 -10.98 19.06
C LEU A 181 22.96 -9.61 18.80
N GLN A 182 22.28 -8.54 19.24
CA GLN A 182 22.81 -7.17 19.10
C GLN A 182 24.14 -7.00 19.84
N ARG A 183 24.25 -7.48 21.09
CA ARG A 183 25.51 -7.40 21.85
C ARG A 183 26.67 -8.12 21.18
N GLN A 184 26.42 -9.24 20.50
CA GLN A 184 27.45 -10.00 19.80
C GLN A 184 27.84 -9.34 18.48
N ILE A 185 26.86 -8.81 17.73
CA ILE A 185 27.11 -7.96 16.57
C ILE A 185 28.00 -6.78 16.97
N ASP A 186 27.68 -6.09 18.07
CA ASP A 186 28.44 -4.92 18.53
C ASP A 186 29.87 -5.28 18.99
N GLN A 187 30.11 -6.53 19.42
CA GLN A 187 31.42 -7.04 19.82
C GLN A 187 32.21 -7.68 18.68
N ASP A 188 31.59 -7.88 17.51
CA ASP A 188 32.24 -8.52 16.37
C ASP A 188 33.30 -7.58 15.74
N GLU A 189 34.50 -8.10 15.48
CA GLU A 189 35.58 -7.36 14.83
C GLU A 189 35.15 -6.83 13.45
N ARG A 190 34.22 -7.51 12.77
CA ARG A 190 33.63 -7.09 11.49
C ARG A 190 32.76 -5.86 11.65
N THR A 191 32.09 -5.68 12.78
CA THR A 191 31.33 -4.46 13.05
C THR A 191 32.25 -3.27 13.26
N THR A 192 33.44 -3.51 13.84
CA THR A 192 34.51 -2.50 13.92
C THR A 192 35.11 -2.18 12.54
N ARG A 193 35.22 -3.17 11.66
CA ARG A 193 35.85 -3.03 10.33
C ARG A 193 34.90 -2.51 9.23
N TYR A 194 33.66 -2.97 9.21
CA TYR A 194 32.69 -2.74 8.13
C TYR A 194 31.46 -1.93 8.59
N GLY A 195 31.37 -1.59 9.88
CA GLY A 195 30.20 -0.93 10.46
C GLY A 195 29.09 -1.93 10.82
N GLN A 196 27.92 -1.40 11.17
CA GLN A 196 26.76 -2.24 11.54
C GLN A 196 26.30 -3.11 10.37
N PRO A 197 25.86 -4.36 10.62
CA PRO A 197 25.35 -5.23 9.58
C PRO A 197 24.13 -4.60 8.90
N VAL A 198 24.09 -4.69 7.58
CA VAL A 198 22.97 -4.20 6.77
C VAL A 198 21.77 -5.14 6.88
N TYR A 199 22.02 -6.40 7.22
CA TYR A 199 21.01 -7.42 7.41
C TYR A 199 21.31 -8.29 8.61
N ALA A 200 20.31 -8.55 9.46
CA ALA A 200 20.38 -9.51 10.54
C ALA A 200 19.03 -10.21 10.69
N MET A 201 19.04 -11.52 10.90
CA MET A 201 17.82 -12.30 11.14
C MET A 201 18.10 -13.56 11.97
N GLN A 202 17.04 -14.13 12.54
CA GLN A 202 17.07 -15.50 13.06
C GLN A 202 16.56 -16.48 12.00
N VAL A 203 17.38 -17.46 11.62
CA VAL A 203 17.03 -18.49 10.63
C VAL A 203 15.94 -19.40 11.22
N ARG A 204 14.84 -19.59 10.48
CA ARG A 204 13.77 -20.55 10.82
C ARG A 204 13.61 -21.54 9.68
N ALA A 205 13.12 -22.74 9.96
CA ALA A 205 12.86 -23.73 8.91
C ALA A 205 11.53 -23.48 8.17
N THR A 206 11.35 -22.26 7.65
CA THR A 206 10.21 -21.95 6.77
C THR A 206 10.62 -22.10 5.31
N LYS A 207 9.66 -22.38 4.43
CA LYS A 207 9.91 -22.53 2.99
C LYS A 207 10.58 -21.29 2.35
N GLY A 208 10.39 -20.10 2.94
CA GLY A 208 11.06 -18.87 2.49
C GLY A 208 12.49 -18.70 3.02
N ASP A 209 12.76 -19.19 4.24
CA ASP A 209 14.07 -19.03 4.89
C ASP A 209 15.06 -20.15 4.51
N MET A 210 14.60 -21.35 4.17
CA MET A 210 15.48 -22.47 3.83
C MET A 210 15.39 -22.87 2.35
N GLY A 211 14.61 -22.13 1.56
CA GLY A 211 14.38 -22.39 0.14
C GLY A 211 15.37 -21.72 -0.81
N GLY A 212 16.35 -20.96 -0.29
CA GLY A 212 17.39 -20.31 -1.09
C GLY A 212 18.69 -21.10 -1.09
N GLU A 213 19.29 -21.26 -2.27
CA GLU A 213 20.57 -21.97 -2.48
C GLU A 213 21.74 -21.34 -1.69
N PHE A 214 21.60 -20.05 -1.32
CA PHE A 214 22.52 -19.31 -0.46
C PHE A 214 22.77 -19.94 0.94
N ARG A 215 21.80 -20.67 1.50
CA ARG A 215 21.90 -21.25 2.85
C ARG A 215 22.37 -22.70 2.88
N VAL A 216 22.84 -23.22 1.74
CA VAL A 216 23.51 -24.53 1.67
C VAL A 216 24.74 -24.59 2.57
N GLY A 217 25.44 -23.46 2.78
CA GLY A 217 26.53 -23.37 3.75
C GLY A 217 26.09 -23.73 5.18
N LEU A 218 24.92 -23.27 5.62
CA LEU A 218 24.34 -23.61 6.92
C LEU A 218 23.95 -25.10 7.01
N LEU A 219 23.50 -25.68 5.88
CA LEU A 219 23.14 -27.09 5.79
C LEU A 219 24.35 -28.04 5.89
N ASN A 220 25.58 -27.55 5.72
CA ASN A 220 26.79 -28.32 6.02
C ASN A 220 26.99 -28.53 7.54
N HIS A 221 26.32 -27.73 8.37
CA HIS A 221 26.50 -27.73 9.82
C HIS A 221 25.29 -28.27 10.58
N ALA A 222 24.08 -28.11 10.06
CA ALA A 222 22.85 -28.59 10.71
C ALA A 222 21.82 -29.03 9.68
N THR A 223 21.03 -30.05 10.03
CA THR A 223 19.97 -30.53 9.13
C THR A 223 18.76 -29.62 9.18
N PHE A 224 17.91 -29.69 8.14
CA PHE A 224 16.66 -28.95 8.10
C PHE A 224 15.77 -29.27 9.31
N ASP A 225 15.72 -30.55 9.71
CA ASP A 225 14.90 -31.01 10.83
C ASP A 225 15.40 -30.45 12.17
N GLU A 226 16.72 -30.39 12.39
CA GLU A 226 17.32 -29.79 13.59
C GLU A 226 16.99 -28.31 13.75
N ILE A 227 16.90 -27.58 12.63
CA ILE A 227 16.51 -26.16 12.60
C ILE A 227 15.00 -26.01 12.79
N ASN A 228 14.21 -26.91 12.21
CA ASN A 228 12.75 -26.87 12.24
C ASN A 228 12.17 -27.19 13.61
N GLU A 229 12.70 -28.22 14.26
CA GLU A 229 12.34 -28.61 15.62
C GLU A 229 12.83 -27.59 16.65
N GLY A 230 13.68 -26.64 16.24
CA GLY A 230 14.26 -25.62 17.11
C GLY A 230 15.32 -26.18 18.07
N THR A 231 15.76 -27.42 17.83
CA THR A 231 16.85 -28.10 18.54
C THR A 231 18.15 -27.32 18.41
N ARG A 232 18.39 -26.74 17.23
CA ARG A 232 19.49 -25.82 16.97
C ARG A 232 18.94 -24.54 16.36
N LYS A 233 19.41 -23.39 16.85
CA LYS A 233 18.91 -22.07 16.46
C LYS A 233 20.04 -21.27 15.88
N PHE A 234 19.82 -20.65 14.72
CA PHE A 234 20.86 -19.90 14.02
C PHE A 234 20.45 -18.45 13.80
N ALA A 235 21.45 -17.56 13.79
CA ALA A 235 21.32 -16.17 13.37
C ALA A 235 22.20 -15.94 12.14
N GLU A 236 21.71 -15.17 11.19
CA GLU A 236 22.41 -14.77 9.97
C GLU A 236 22.60 -13.27 10.00
N CYS A 237 23.82 -12.80 9.73
CA CYS A 237 24.15 -11.38 9.66
C CYS A 237 24.97 -11.10 8.41
N THR A 238 24.67 -10.01 7.69
CA THR A 238 25.39 -9.62 6.46
C THR A 238 25.90 -8.20 6.54
N TRP A 239 27.19 -8.04 6.24
CA TRP A 239 27.89 -6.77 6.15
C TRP A 239 28.24 -6.45 4.70
N VAL A 240 28.38 -5.15 4.39
CA VAL A 240 28.99 -4.70 3.14
C VAL A 240 30.50 -4.70 3.34
N SER A 241 31.19 -5.65 2.71
CA SER A 241 32.63 -5.81 2.83
C SER A 241 33.42 -4.98 1.82
N GLY A 242 32.75 -4.48 0.77
CA GLY A 242 33.35 -3.63 -0.25
C GLY A 242 32.33 -2.78 -1.01
N ARG A 243 32.78 -1.62 -1.50
CA ARG A 243 32.00 -0.70 -2.34
C ARG A 243 32.74 -0.38 -3.62
N ASP A 244 32.00 -0.15 -4.70
CA ASP A 244 32.53 0.26 -5.98
C ASP A 244 32.83 1.78 -6.04
N SER A 245 33.37 2.23 -7.18
CA SER A 245 33.69 3.65 -7.42
C SER A 245 32.49 4.60 -7.39
N THR A 246 31.26 4.07 -7.42
CA THR A 246 30.01 4.83 -7.35
C THR A 246 29.40 4.82 -5.94
N GLY A 247 30.02 4.11 -4.99
CA GLY A 247 29.56 3.96 -3.61
C GLY A 247 28.56 2.83 -3.39
N ALA A 248 28.19 2.08 -4.43
CA ALA A 248 27.30 0.93 -4.32
C ALA A 248 28.03 -0.26 -3.67
N ALA A 249 27.30 -1.08 -2.89
CA ALA A 249 27.84 -2.29 -2.31
C ALA A 249 28.26 -3.28 -3.42
N SER A 250 29.56 -3.56 -3.49
CA SER A 250 30.16 -4.43 -4.50
C SER A 250 30.48 -5.80 -3.93
N ASN A 251 30.67 -5.91 -2.61
CA ASN A 251 30.97 -7.16 -1.93
C ASN A 251 30.19 -7.23 -0.62
N TYR A 252 29.69 -8.42 -0.31
CA TYR A 252 29.00 -8.74 0.93
C TYR A 252 29.77 -9.83 1.68
N LEU A 253 29.61 -9.83 2.99
CA LEU A 253 30.07 -10.88 3.88
C LEU A 253 28.91 -11.29 4.76
N THR A 254 28.42 -12.51 4.59
CA THR A 254 27.40 -13.09 5.45
C THR A 254 28.06 -14.04 6.44
N CYS A 255 27.64 -13.99 7.70
CA CYS A 255 28.10 -14.87 8.75
C CYS A 255 26.90 -15.51 9.45
N TRP A 256 27.07 -16.78 9.81
CA TRP A 256 26.10 -17.55 10.56
C TRP A 256 26.60 -17.84 11.97
N TYR A 257 25.71 -17.68 12.93
CA TYR A 257 25.95 -17.93 14.35
C TYR A 257 24.97 -18.97 14.86
N GLU A 258 25.41 -19.88 15.71
CA GLU A 258 24.51 -20.74 16.47
C GLU A 258 24.28 -20.22 17.87
N LEU A 259 23.02 -20.25 18.29
CA LEU A 259 22.58 -19.88 19.60
C LEU A 259 22.69 -21.09 20.54
N CYS A 260 23.83 -21.21 21.23
CA CYS A 260 24.06 -22.19 22.28
C CYS A 260 23.67 -21.61 23.65
N GLY A 261 22.41 -21.79 24.04
CA GLY A 261 21.88 -21.20 25.28
C GLY A 261 21.79 -19.67 25.19
N ASN A 262 22.55 -18.95 26.01
CA ASN A 262 22.62 -17.48 26.00
C ASN A 262 23.83 -16.93 25.22
N ARG A 263 24.55 -17.78 24.49
CA ARG A 263 25.73 -17.38 23.72
C ARG A 263 25.50 -17.63 22.23
N LEU A 264 26.01 -16.74 21.40
CA LEU A 264 26.09 -16.93 19.96
C LEU A 264 27.52 -17.33 19.61
N VAL A 265 27.67 -18.42 18.87
CA VAL A 265 28.96 -18.96 18.44
C VAL A 265 29.04 -18.82 16.92
N PRO A 266 30.05 -18.13 16.36
CA PRO A 266 30.23 -18.07 14.92
C PRO A 266 30.54 -19.47 14.38
N ILE A 267 29.84 -19.87 13.32
CA ILE A 267 30.01 -21.19 12.72
C ILE A 267 30.74 -21.06 11.39
N ASP A 268 30.22 -20.20 10.53
CA ASP A 268 30.70 -20.09 9.16
C ASP A 268 30.46 -18.68 8.61
N SER A 269 31.16 -18.36 7.53
CA SER A 269 31.01 -17.10 6.83
C SER A 269 31.25 -17.27 5.33
N CYS A 270 30.41 -16.61 4.53
CA CYS A 270 30.51 -16.59 3.08
C CYS A 270 30.68 -15.16 2.59
N ALA A 271 31.75 -14.91 1.83
CA ALA A 271 31.92 -13.67 1.08
C ALA A 271 31.34 -13.85 -0.32
N TRP A 272 30.62 -12.85 -0.81
CA TRP A 272 29.94 -12.94 -2.09
C TRP A 272 29.68 -11.60 -2.76
N GLU A 273 29.48 -11.65 -4.07
CA GLU A 273 29.27 -10.47 -4.92
C GLU A 273 27.79 -10.34 -5.33
N PRO A 274 27.25 -9.14 -5.55
CA PRO A 274 25.86 -8.95 -5.91
C PRO A 274 25.41 -9.82 -7.10
N ASP A 275 26.24 -9.99 -8.12
CA ASP A 275 25.96 -10.74 -9.35
C ASP A 275 26.26 -12.25 -9.24
N GLN A 276 26.68 -12.72 -8.06
CA GLN A 276 26.91 -14.14 -7.81
C GLN A 276 25.58 -14.92 -7.80
N GLU A 277 25.49 -15.93 -8.68
CA GLU A 277 24.40 -16.91 -8.64
C GLU A 277 24.68 -17.92 -7.50
N PHE A 278 23.64 -18.23 -6.73
CA PHE A 278 23.68 -19.18 -5.63
C PHE A 278 22.84 -20.38 -5.96
#